data_AF-A0A0F9BFA9-F1
#
_entry.id   AF-A0A0F9BFA9-F1
#
_cell.length_a   1.000
_cell.length_b   1.000
_cell.length_c   1.000
_cell.angle_alpha   90.00
_cell.angle_beta   90.00
_cell.angle_gamma   90.00
#
_symmetry.space_group_name_H-M   'P 1'
#
loop_
_entity.id
_entity.type
_entity.pdbx_description
1 polymer ?
#
loop_
_entity_poly.entity_id
_entity_poly.type
_entity_poly.pdbx_seq_one_letter_code
_entity_poly.pdbx_strand_id
1 'polypeptide(L)' 'YLAHSAAGPAGRILRTIDGGYSWYVLPESTGVMPANDFVTSLASVAECPNVVYGGGLGDTPPDGFLGKGA' A
#
# COMPACT_ATOMS: atom_id res chain seq x y z
N TYR A 1 -6.62 2.47 -6.82
CA TYR A 1 -5.74 1.80 -5.84
C TYR A 1 -6.51 0.71 -5.12
N LEU A 2 -5.81 -0.31 -4.62
CA LEU A 2 -6.38 -1.40 -3.84
C LEU A 2 -5.42 -1.79 -2.71
N ALA A 3 -5.95 -2.05 -1.52
CA ALA A 3 -5.21 -2.69 -0.43
C ALA A 3 -5.47 -4.19 -0.50
N HIS A 4 -4.40 -5.00 -0.52
CA HIS A 4 -4.48 -6.45 -0.65
C HIS A 4 -3.74 -7.13 0.51
N SER A 5 -4.33 -8.21 1.03
CA SER A 5 -3.66 -9.13 1.95
C SER A 5 -3.13 -10.30 1.14
N ALA A 6 -1.80 -10.50 1.16
CA ALA A 6 -1.17 -11.67 0.53
C ALA A 6 -1.41 -12.95 1.35
N ALA A 7 -0.92 -14.10 0.86
CA ALA A 7 -1.04 -15.39 1.55
C ALA A 7 -0.26 -15.49 2.90
N GLY A 8 0.39 -14.41 3.34
CA GLY A 8 1.00 -14.24 4.65
C GLY A 8 0.85 -12.79 5.14
N PRO A 9 1.19 -12.48 6.40
CA PRO A 9 1.13 -11.12 6.96
C PRO A 9 2.06 -10.19 6.16
N ALA A 10 1.44 -9.45 5.24
CA ALA A 10 2.10 -8.69 4.20
C ALA A 10 1.04 -7.88 3.47
N GLY A 11 0.56 -6.80 4.09
CA GLY A 11 -0.28 -5.85 3.40
C GLY A 11 0.46 -5.23 2.22
N ARG A 12 -0.24 -5.10 1.10
CA ARG A 12 0.27 -4.50 -0.15
C ARG A 12 -0.69 -3.45 -0.66
N ILE A 13 -0.13 -2.42 -1.28
CA ILE A 13 -0.91 -1.44 -2.04
C ILE A 13 -0.67 -1.74 -3.52
N LEU A 14 -1.75 -1.89 -4.28
CA LEU A 14 -1.74 -2.13 -5.70
C LEU A 14 -2.32 -0.91 -6.45
N ARG A 15 -1.69 -0.54 -7.56
CA ARG A 15 -2.17 0.49 -8.50
C ARG A 15 -2.55 -0.17 -9.82
N THR A 16 -3.63 0.28 -10.43
CA THR A 16 -3.97 -0.04 -11.81
C THR A 16 -4.14 1.26 -12.57
N ILE A 17 -3.81 1.25 -13.85
CA ILE A 17 -4.02 2.36 -14.79
C ILE A 17 -4.96 1.96 -15.94
N ASP A 18 -5.47 0.72 -15.92
CA ASP A 18 -6.23 0.10 -17.01
C ASP A 18 -7.54 -0.53 -16.52
N GLY A 19 -8.10 -0.02 -15.42
CA GLY A 19 -9.37 -0.49 -14.87
C GLY A 19 -9.29 -1.83 -14.13
N GLY A 20 -8.08 -2.30 -13.82
CA GLY A 20 -7.83 -3.53 -13.06
C GLY A 20 -7.43 -4.73 -13.91
N TYR A 21 -7.12 -4.54 -15.20
CA TYR A 21 -6.60 -5.59 -16.07
C TYR A 21 -5.15 -5.95 -15.71
N SER A 22 -4.34 -4.95 -15.34
CA SER A 22 -3.00 -5.12 -14.79
C SER A 22 -2.78 -4.28 -13.53
N TRP A 23 -1.82 -4.73 -12.71
CA TRP A 23 -1.54 -4.15 -11.39
C TRP A 23 -0.05 -3.98 -11.16
N TYR A 24 0.30 -2.84 -10.56
CA TYR A 24 1.63 -2.50 -10.09
C TYR A 24 1.66 -2.57 -8.56
N VAL A 25 2.70 -3.18 -8.01
CA VAL A 25 2.91 -3.23 -6.56
C VAL A 25 3.62 -1.96 -6.12
N LEU A 26 3.03 -1.25 -5.14
CA LEU A 26 3.63 -0.04 -4.58
C LEU A 26 4.44 -0.35 -3.30
N PRO A 27 5.51 0.42 -3.03
CA PRO A 27 6.11 1.44 -3.91
C PRO A 27 6.77 0.79 -5.15
N GLU A 28 6.66 1.41 -6.32
CA GLU A 28 7.26 0.88 -7.57
C GLU A 28 8.77 1.14 -7.69
N SER A 29 9.31 2.06 -6.87
CA SER A 29 10.73 2.46 -6.86
C SER A 29 11.50 1.87 -5.66
N THR A 30 12.69 2.39 -5.34
CA THR A 30 13.58 1.94 -4.26
C THR A 30 13.02 2.03 -2.84
N GLY A 31 11.77 2.49 -2.68
CA GLY A 31 11.08 2.51 -1.41
C GLY A 31 10.62 1.11 -1.02
N VAL A 32 11.04 0.64 0.16
CA VAL A 32 10.54 -0.60 0.74
C VAL A 32 9.27 -0.27 1.52
N MET A 33 8.19 -1.03 1.28
CA MET A 33 7.02 -0.97 2.15
C MET A 33 7.46 -1.35 3.58
N PRO A 34 7.15 -0.54 4.61
CA PRO A 34 7.43 -0.92 5.99
C PRO A 34 6.87 -2.31 6.32
N ALA A 35 7.53 -3.03 7.22
CA ALA A 35 7.02 -4.30 7.71
C ALA A 35 5.60 -4.11 8.25
N ASN A 36 4.65 -4.90 7.75
CA ASN A 36 3.24 -4.77 8.08
C ASN A 36 2.47 -6.05 7.81
N ASP A 37 1.46 -6.29 8.65
CA ASP A 37 0.54 -7.40 8.48
C ASP A 37 -0.61 -7.02 7.53
N PHE A 38 -1.20 -5.82 7.71
CA PHE A 38 -2.39 -5.39 6.99
C PHE A 38 -2.41 -3.90 6.66
N VAL A 39 -2.63 -3.56 5.38
CA VAL A 39 -3.06 -2.20 4.98
C VAL A 39 -4.57 -2.10 5.18
N THR A 40 -5.02 -1.30 6.14
CA THR A 40 -6.45 -1.16 6.47
C THR A 40 -7.07 0.13 5.92
N SER A 41 -6.24 1.10 5.57
CA SER A 41 -6.67 2.41 5.07
C SER A 41 -5.81 2.88 3.91
N LEU A 42 -6.43 3.61 2.98
CA LEU A 42 -5.78 4.27 1.85
C LEU A 42 -6.27 5.71 1.73
N ALA A 43 -5.37 6.62 1.39
CA ALA A 43 -5.67 8.01 1.08
C ALA A 43 -4.88 8.46 -0.14
N SER A 44 -5.57 8.82 -1.23
CA SER A 44 -4.97 9.37 -2.45
C SER A 44 -4.82 10.88 -2.35
N VAL A 45 -3.75 11.42 -2.94
CA VAL A 45 -3.49 12.87 -2.98
C VAL A 45 -4.11 13.47 -4.24
N ALA A 46 -5.03 14.43 -4.08
CA ALA A 46 -5.79 14.98 -5.21
C ALA A 46 -4.91 15.76 -6.20
N GLU A 47 -3.95 16.54 -5.68
CA GLU A 47 -3.00 17.34 -6.45
C GLU A 47 -1.87 16.52 -7.07
N CYS A 48 -1.72 15.24 -6.67
CA CYS A 48 -0.68 14.33 -7.13
C CYS A 48 -1.28 12.92 -7.28
N PRO A 49 -2.04 12.64 -8.36
CA PRO A 49 -2.86 11.43 -8.47
C PRO A 49 -2.08 10.13 -8.52
N ASN A 50 -0.75 10.18 -8.70
CA ASN A 50 0.14 9.03 -8.63
C ASN A 50 0.55 8.68 -7.19
N VAL A 51 0.33 9.57 -6.23
CA VAL A 51 0.69 9.40 -4.82
C VAL A 51 -0.50 8.88 -4.01
N VAL A 52 -0.24 7.83 -3.23
CA VAL A 52 -1.17 7.27 -2.25
C VAL A 52 -0.45 6.99 -0.94
N TYR A 53 -1.11 7.25 0.18
CA TYR A 53 -0.69 6.82 1.49
C TYR A 53 -1.53 5.63 1.93
N GLY A 54 -0.90 4.64 2.56
CA GLY A 54 -1.58 3.52 3.19
C GLY A 54 -1.08 3.30 4.60
N GLY A 55 -1.97 2.89 5.49
CA GLY A 55 -1.63 2.60 6.87
C GLY A 55 -2.46 1.46 7.44
N GLY A 56 -1.99 0.91 8.56
CA GLY A 56 -2.64 -0.20 9.24
C GLY A 56 -1.75 -0.83 10.31
N LEU A 57 -1.88 -2.15 10.49
CA LEU A 57 -1.17 -2.92 11.51
C LEU A 57 0.27 -3.20 11.06
N GLY A 58 1.26 -2.87 11.88
CA GLY A 58 2.66 -3.24 11.63
C GLY A 58 2.89 -4.74 11.90
N ASP A 59 4.14 -5.19 11.83
CA ASP A 59 4.47 -6.61 12.02
C ASP A 59 4.58 -7.02 13.50
N THR A 60 4.52 -6.06 14.43
CA THR A 60 4.60 -6.31 15.87
C THR A 60 3.51 -5.58 16.66
N PRO A 61 2.49 -6.27 17.19
CA PRO A 61 1.45 -5.61 17.96
C PRO A 61 2.01 -4.95 19.24
N PRO A 62 1.52 -3.77 19.67
CA PRO A 62 0.46 -2.96 19.08
C PRO A 62 1.02 -1.76 18.30
N ASP A 63 1.88 -1.98 17.31
CA ASP A 63 2.35 -0.91 16.44
C ASP A 63 1.39 -0.64 15.27
N GLY A 64 1.65 0.46 14.57
CA GLY A 64 1.04 0.76 13.29
C GLY A 64 2.11 1.20 12.31
N PHE A 65 1.78 1.17 11.02
CA PHE A 65 2.66 1.67 9.97
C PHE A 65 1.98 2.71 9.09
N LEU A 66 2.81 3.53 8.44
CA LEU A 66 2.43 4.44 7.37
C LEU A 66 3.40 4.27 6.21
N GLY A 67 2.87 3.95 5.03
CA GLY A 67 3.62 3.79 3.78
C GLY A 67 3.14 4.78 2.73
N LYS A 68 4.07 5.24 1.87
CA LYS A 68 3.77 6.06 0.69
C LYS A 68 4.05 5.25 -0.57
N GLY A 69 3.06 5.14 -1.45
CA GLY A 69 3.22 4.70 -2.83
C GLY A 69 3.28 5.90 -3.78
N ALA A 70 4.17 5.86 -4.77
CA ALA A 70 4.31 6.84 -5.85
C ALA A 70 4.76 6.12 -7.13
#